data_AF-A0AB73HI94-F1
#
_entry.id   AF-A0AB73HI94-F1
#
_cell.length_a   1.000
_cell.length_b   1.000
_cell.length_c   1.000
_cell.angle_alpha   90.00
_cell.angle_beta   90.00
_cell.angle_gamma   90.00
#
_symmetry.space_group_name_H-M   'P 1'
#
loop_
_entity.id
_entity.type
_entity.pdbx_description
1 polymer ?
#
loop_
_entity_poly.entity_id
_entity_poly.type
_entity_poly.pdbx_seq_one_letter_code
_entity_poly.pdbx_strand_id
1 'polypeptide(L)'
;MSHPKQLTYDEQLDRIEALGIIVDRSNREKDLSSIENIGYYKLKEFATPFNSNMTSDGENIKFKGLSFSNLIKRYYQDKNLRMNILHAIESIEVSLQIQIGYILGEKYGPYGYLSFNNWCDRGIEKFDIEEKQYYFKKGLRRKIRKSNMPDVKYEHNQDKDSFPTIWLATDALTFGDLVSLIDIMSPNNVRQIAKKYDCNAQELKSWLGCLNLVRNVCCHNSDLLDIKFKTKPIVPEFYRDDVLSYKDGFSNGIAIAIFIIVKLMKRINPSYNFKDIRNSFYKVTQDKDDLAESLGFSSVKAIKYIR
;
A
#
# COMPACT_ATOMS: atom_id res chain seq x y z
N MET A 1 22.18 32.97 -1.17
CA MET A 1 20.94 32.24 -1.53
C MET A 1 19.80 32.82 -0.72
N SER A 2 18.72 33.29 -1.35
CA SER A 2 17.54 33.73 -0.59
C SER A 2 16.81 32.50 -0.07
N HIS A 3 16.61 32.43 1.24
CA HIS A 3 15.79 31.36 1.82
C HIS A 3 14.34 31.48 1.33
N PRO A 4 13.65 30.35 1.11
CA PRO A 4 12.23 30.37 0.79
C PRO A 4 11.46 31.03 1.94
N LYS A 5 10.56 31.96 1.61
CA LYS A 5 9.68 32.62 2.57
C LYS A 5 8.38 31.84 2.73
N GLN A 6 7.85 31.81 3.95
CA GLN A 6 6.52 31.28 4.24
C GLN A 6 5.46 32.11 3.51
N LEU A 7 4.48 31.44 2.92
CA LEU A 7 3.33 32.08 2.29
C LEU A 7 2.11 32.04 3.20
N THR A 8 1.28 33.08 3.15
CA THR A 8 -0.06 33.08 3.75
C THR A 8 -0.98 32.08 3.02
N TYR A 9 -2.13 31.76 3.60
CA TYR A 9 -3.09 30.87 2.93
C TYR A 9 -3.71 31.52 1.69
N ASP A 10 -3.89 32.84 1.68
CA ASP A 10 -4.35 33.59 0.51
C ASP A 10 -3.31 33.53 -0.62
N GLU A 11 -2.03 33.72 -0.30
CA GLU A 11 -0.94 33.58 -1.28
C GLU A 11 -0.82 32.15 -1.81
N GLN A 12 -1.10 31.14 -0.97
CA GLN A 12 -1.17 29.74 -1.41
C GLN A 12 -2.37 29.49 -2.35
N LEU A 13 -3.54 30.08 -2.07
CA LEU A 13 -4.72 30.00 -2.92
C LEU A 13 -4.48 30.69 -4.27
N ASP A 14 -3.84 31.87 -4.26
CA ASP A 14 -3.49 32.59 -5.48
C ASP A 14 -2.44 31.82 -6.29
N ARG A 15 -1.50 31.12 -5.65
CA ARG A 15 -0.60 30.18 -6.36
C ARG A 15 -1.35 29.02 -7.00
N ILE A 16 -2.35 28.46 -6.34
CA ILE A 16 -3.18 27.39 -6.90
C ILE A 16 -3.94 27.89 -8.12
N GLU A 17 -4.52 29.09 -8.06
CA GLU A 17 -5.18 29.72 -9.21
C GLU A 17 -4.19 30.01 -10.35
N ALA A 18 -2.97 30.49 -10.03
CA ALA A 18 -1.92 30.73 -11.01
C ALA A 18 -1.44 29.47 -11.74
N LEU A 19 -1.57 28.29 -11.10
CA LEU A 19 -1.34 26.99 -11.74
C LEU A 19 -2.48 26.57 -12.68
N GLY A 20 -3.54 27.37 -12.84
CA GLY A 20 -4.66 27.12 -13.75
C GLY A 20 -5.84 26.36 -13.11
N ILE A 21 -5.82 26.16 -11.79
CA ILE A 21 -6.97 25.59 -11.06
C ILE A 21 -8.04 26.68 -10.91
N ILE A 22 -9.28 26.38 -11.29
CA ILE A 22 -10.39 27.34 -11.27
C ILE A 22 -10.87 27.52 -9.82
N VAL A 23 -10.67 28.72 -9.27
CA VAL A 23 -11.13 29.10 -7.92
C VAL A 23 -12.39 29.93 -8.04
N ASP A 24 -13.45 29.51 -7.34
CA ASP A 24 -14.68 30.29 -7.23
C ASP A 24 -14.56 31.22 -6.02
N ARG A 25 -14.39 32.52 -6.28
CA ARG A 25 -14.17 33.52 -5.23
C ARG A 25 -15.38 33.68 -4.29
N SER A 26 -16.57 33.19 -4.64
CA SER A 26 -17.70 33.13 -3.71
C SER A 26 -17.51 32.09 -2.58
N ASN A 27 -16.65 31.09 -2.79
CA ASN A 27 -16.33 30.02 -1.83
C ASN A 27 -15.01 30.24 -1.07
N ARG A 28 -14.44 31.45 -1.16
CA ARG A 28 -13.07 31.75 -0.70
C ARG A 28 -12.76 31.30 0.73
N GLU A 29 -13.63 31.57 1.70
CA GLU A 29 -13.40 31.20 3.10
C GLU A 29 -13.27 29.67 3.28
N LYS A 30 -14.11 28.92 2.57
CA LYS A 30 -14.08 27.45 2.57
C LYS A 30 -12.81 26.92 1.90
N ASP A 31 -12.38 27.56 0.81
CA ASP A 31 -11.18 27.17 0.09
C ASP A 31 -9.91 27.41 0.92
N LEU A 32 -9.84 28.55 1.62
CA LEU A 32 -8.77 28.83 2.58
C LEU A 32 -8.73 27.82 3.73
N SER A 33 -9.87 27.51 4.33
CA SER A 33 -9.96 26.48 5.38
C SER A 33 -9.50 25.11 4.88
N SER A 34 -9.76 24.80 3.60
CA SER A 34 -9.28 23.56 2.98
C SER A 34 -7.75 23.56 2.83
N ILE A 35 -7.14 24.68 2.41
CA ILE A 35 -5.69 24.82 2.32
C ILE A 35 -5.04 24.75 3.70
N GLU A 36 -5.63 25.37 4.71
CA GLU A 36 -5.16 25.31 6.09
C GLU A 36 -5.10 23.87 6.62
N ASN A 37 -6.14 23.08 6.38
CA ASN A 37 -6.26 21.72 6.93
C ASN A 37 -5.59 20.63 6.08
N ILE A 38 -5.46 20.82 4.76
CA ILE A 38 -4.91 19.82 3.84
C ILE A 38 -3.47 20.17 3.43
N GLY A 39 -3.17 21.45 3.27
CA GLY A 39 -1.88 21.97 2.85
C GLY A 39 -1.72 22.07 1.32
N TYR A 40 -1.07 23.13 0.87
CA TYR A 40 -0.82 23.42 -0.54
C TYR A 40 -0.15 22.27 -1.31
N TYR A 41 0.93 21.69 -0.78
CA TYR A 41 1.67 20.63 -1.49
C TYR A 41 0.86 19.34 -1.64
N LYS A 42 0.01 19.03 -0.66
CA LYS A 42 -0.89 17.88 -0.74
C LYS A 42 -1.94 18.11 -1.82
N LEU A 43 -2.56 19.29 -1.86
CA LEU A 43 -3.49 19.65 -2.93
C LEU A 43 -2.81 19.63 -4.32
N LYS A 44 -1.57 20.14 -4.41
CA LYS A 44 -0.78 20.08 -5.64
C LYS A 44 -0.51 18.64 -6.09
N GLU A 45 -0.18 17.72 -5.17
CA GLU A 45 -0.02 16.30 -5.46
C GLU A 45 -1.26 15.74 -6.16
N PHE A 46 -2.44 15.93 -5.57
CA PHE A 46 -3.72 15.45 -6.12
C PHE A 46 -4.18 16.14 -7.42
N ALA A 47 -3.62 17.30 -7.74
CA ALA A 47 -3.85 17.98 -9.00
C ALA A 47 -2.94 17.45 -10.12
N THR A 48 -1.79 16.85 -9.79
CA THR A 48 -0.76 16.38 -10.74
C THR A 48 -1.31 15.56 -11.92
N PRO A 49 -2.26 14.62 -11.73
CA PRO A 49 -2.84 13.85 -12.84
C PRO A 49 -3.54 14.70 -13.91
N PHE A 50 -3.93 15.94 -13.59
CA PHE A 50 -4.61 16.87 -14.50
C PHE A 50 -3.65 17.86 -15.18
N ASN A 51 -2.33 17.67 -15.04
CA ASN A 51 -1.35 18.55 -15.64
C ASN A 51 -1.44 18.47 -17.17
N SER A 52 -1.71 19.60 -17.83
CA SER A 52 -1.86 19.66 -19.28
C SER A 52 -0.54 19.67 -20.04
N ASN A 53 0.59 19.85 -19.35
CA ASN A 53 1.91 19.97 -19.94
C ASN A 53 2.85 18.91 -19.35
N MET A 54 3.05 17.78 -20.05
CA MET A 54 4.20 16.89 -19.80
C MET A 54 5.45 17.52 -20.44
N THR A 55 5.96 18.61 -19.87
CA THR A 55 7.33 19.08 -20.21
C THR A 55 8.30 18.57 -19.15
N SER A 56 9.41 18.03 -19.62
CA SER A 56 10.43 17.30 -18.84
C SER A 56 11.06 18.11 -17.70
N ASP A 57 10.87 19.43 -17.69
CA ASP A 57 11.61 20.36 -16.83
C ASP A 57 10.83 20.82 -15.59
N GLY A 58 9.58 20.38 -15.38
CA GLY A 58 8.84 20.63 -14.13
C GLY A 58 8.50 22.09 -13.80
N GLU A 59 8.99 23.06 -14.58
CA GLU A 59 8.86 24.50 -14.32
C GLU A 59 7.56 25.11 -14.87
N ASN A 60 6.85 24.44 -15.79
CA ASN A 60 5.62 24.96 -16.42
C ASN A 60 4.39 24.06 -16.18
N ILE A 61 4.13 23.72 -14.91
CA ILE A 61 2.91 23.00 -14.52
C ILE A 61 1.71 23.92 -14.71
N LYS A 62 0.78 23.53 -15.58
CA LYS A 62 -0.54 24.15 -15.72
C LYS A 62 -1.60 23.07 -15.73
N PHE A 63 -2.64 23.28 -14.94
CA PHE A 63 -3.83 22.44 -14.88
C PHE A 63 -4.91 23.07 -15.76
N LYS A 64 -5.64 22.26 -16.53
CA LYS A 64 -6.78 22.73 -17.34
C LYS A 64 -8.03 21.95 -16.96
N GLY A 65 -9.14 22.66 -16.79
CA GLY A 65 -10.45 22.05 -16.54
C GLY A 65 -10.65 21.50 -15.12
N LEU A 66 -9.76 21.80 -14.17
CA LEU A 66 -9.87 21.39 -12.77
C LEU A 66 -10.33 22.58 -11.92
N SER A 67 -11.51 22.48 -11.30
CA SER A 67 -11.93 23.42 -10.26
C SER A 67 -11.34 23.03 -8.90
N PHE A 68 -11.15 24.02 -8.03
CA PHE A 68 -10.69 23.79 -6.66
C PHE A 68 -11.66 22.86 -5.90
N SER A 69 -12.97 23.06 -6.07
CA SER A 69 -14.01 22.20 -5.48
C SER A 69 -13.89 20.73 -5.91
N ASN A 70 -13.56 20.47 -7.18
CA ASN A 70 -13.34 19.11 -7.68
C ASN A 70 -12.02 18.51 -7.18
N LEU A 71 -10.98 19.31 -7.03
CA LEU A 71 -9.72 18.87 -6.41
C LEU A 71 -9.94 18.43 -4.95
N ILE A 72 -10.68 19.21 -4.17
CA ILE A 72 -11.07 18.85 -2.80
C ILE A 72 -11.91 17.57 -2.78
N LYS A 73 -12.92 17.48 -3.65
CA LYS A 73 -13.75 16.27 -3.78
C LYS A 73 -12.90 15.03 -4.06
N ARG A 74 -11.96 15.14 -5.00
CA ARG A 74 -11.03 14.07 -5.35
C ARG A 74 -10.16 13.65 -4.17
N TYR A 75 -9.57 14.59 -3.43
CA TYR A 75 -8.80 14.30 -2.22
C TYR A 75 -9.60 13.46 -1.21
N TYR A 76 -10.86 13.82 -0.96
CA TYR A 76 -11.70 13.05 -0.03
C TYR A 76 -12.15 11.70 -0.58
N GLN A 77 -12.37 11.58 -1.89
CA GLN A 77 -12.64 10.28 -2.53
C GLN A 77 -11.45 9.32 -2.34
N ASP A 78 -10.23 9.80 -2.61
CA ASP A 78 -9.00 9.02 -2.39
C ASP A 78 -8.80 8.68 -0.91
N LYS A 79 -8.96 9.64 0.00
CA LYS A 79 -8.88 9.40 1.45
C LYS A 79 -9.80 8.26 1.90
N ASN A 80 -11.05 8.27 1.46
CA ASN A 80 -12.02 7.23 1.80
C ASN A 80 -11.61 5.87 1.22
N LEU A 81 -11.11 5.84 -0.02
CA LEU A 81 -10.58 4.63 -0.64
C LEU A 81 -9.38 4.07 0.16
N ARG A 82 -8.42 4.92 0.55
CA ARG A 82 -7.25 4.53 1.37
C ARG A 82 -7.67 3.89 2.68
N MET A 83 -8.67 4.43 3.37
CA MET A 83 -9.18 3.84 4.62
C MET A 83 -9.79 2.46 4.41
N ASN A 84 -10.60 2.29 3.36
CA ASN A 84 -11.22 0.99 3.04
C ASN A 84 -10.19 -0.06 2.60
N ILE A 85 -9.14 0.35 1.89
CA ILE A 85 -8.03 -0.53 1.48
C ILE A 85 -7.17 -0.91 2.68
N LEU A 86 -6.85 0.04 3.57
CA LEU A 86 -6.11 -0.26 4.81
C LEU A 86 -6.87 -1.27 5.68
N HIS A 87 -8.20 -1.15 5.77
CA HIS A 87 -9.02 -2.12 6.49
C HIS A 87 -8.90 -3.55 5.91
N ALA A 88 -8.86 -3.69 4.58
CA ALA A 88 -8.65 -5.02 3.96
C ALA A 88 -7.20 -5.52 4.12
N ILE A 89 -6.21 -4.63 3.98
CA ILE A 89 -4.79 -4.98 4.12
C ILE A 89 -4.45 -5.37 5.56
N GLU A 90 -5.08 -4.76 6.56
CA GLU A 90 -4.91 -5.13 7.96
C GLU A 90 -5.27 -6.61 8.21
N SER A 91 -6.39 -7.08 7.65
CA SER A 91 -6.77 -8.49 7.76
C SER A 91 -5.77 -9.43 7.06
N ILE A 92 -5.16 -8.96 5.96
CA ILE A 92 -4.08 -9.68 5.26
C ILE A 92 -2.83 -9.71 6.13
N GLU A 93 -2.46 -8.58 6.76
CA GLU A 93 -1.32 -8.45 7.68
C GLU A 93 -1.43 -9.43 8.85
N VAL A 94 -2.57 -9.42 9.55
CA VAL A 94 -2.83 -10.34 10.67
C VAL A 94 -2.77 -11.80 10.22
N SER A 95 -3.41 -12.14 9.09
CA SER A 95 -3.31 -13.50 8.55
C SER A 95 -1.86 -13.88 8.24
N LEU A 96 -1.06 -12.95 7.74
CA LEU A 96 0.33 -13.20 7.37
C LEU A 96 1.22 -13.42 8.60
N GLN A 97 1.04 -12.61 9.65
CA GLN A 97 1.69 -12.76 10.95
C GLN A 97 1.50 -14.18 11.48
N ILE A 98 0.24 -14.64 11.53
CA ILE A 98 -0.10 -15.99 12.00
C ILE A 98 0.52 -17.08 11.11
N GLN A 99 0.48 -16.93 9.78
CA GLN A 99 1.08 -17.95 8.91
C GLN A 99 2.60 -18.03 9.03
N ILE A 100 3.29 -16.90 9.13
CA ILE A 100 4.76 -16.88 9.35
C ILE A 100 5.09 -17.50 10.71
N GLY A 101 4.38 -17.09 11.77
CA GLY A 101 4.61 -17.57 13.12
C GLY A 101 4.36 -19.07 13.25
N TYR A 102 3.28 -19.56 12.63
CA TYR A 102 2.96 -20.99 12.58
C TYR A 102 4.06 -21.80 11.87
N ILE A 103 4.42 -21.43 10.64
CA ILE A 103 5.38 -22.19 9.83
C ILE A 103 6.79 -22.19 10.44
N LEU A 104 7.24 -21.05 10.96
CA LEU A 104 8.56 -20.97 11.59
C LEU A 104 8.58 -21.62 12.97
N GLY A 105 7.51 -21.43 13.77
CA GLY A 105 7.40 -22.00 15.10
C GLY A 105 7.31 -23.53 15.10
N GLU A 106 6.51 -24.10 14.19
CA GLU A 106 6.36 -25.56 14.06
C GLU A 106 7.68 -26.24 13.68
N LYS A 107 8.44 -25.67 12.73
CA LYS A 107 9.64 -26.31 12.18
C LYS A 107 10.92 -26.03 12.95
N TYR A 108 11.05 -24.85 13.53
CA TYR A 108 12.31 -24.36 14.11
C TYR A 108 12.18 -24.02 15.59
N GLY A 109 11.00 -24.24 16.18
CA GLY A 109 10.71 -23.91 17.57
C GLY A 109 10.47 -22.42 17.82
N PRO A 110 10.16 -22.03 19.07
CA PRO A 110 9.72 -20.67 19.41
C PRO A 110 10.74 -19.58 19.07
N TYR A 111 12.03 -19.90 19.10
CA TYR A 111 13.12 -18.94 18.89
C TYR A 111 13.92 -19.20 17.61
N GLY A 112 13.55 -20.23 16.82
CA GLY A 112 14.30 -20.63 15.62
C GLY A 112 14.37 -19.55 14.54
N TYR A 113 13.40 -18.63 14.53
CA TYR A 113 13.39 -17.48 13.63
C TYR A 113 14.59 -16.56 13.80
N LEU A 114 15.25 -16.55 14.96
CA LEU A 114 16.44 -15.73 15.24
C LEU A 114 17.70 -16.23 14.54
N SER A 115 17.68 -17.45 13.98
CA SER A 115 18.80 -18.06 13.27
C SER A 115 18.47 -18.21 11.79
N PHE A 116 18.66 -17.12 11.03
CA PHE A 116 18.18 -17.01 9.63
C PHE A 116 18.74 -18.13 8.74
N ASN A 117 20.00 -18.52 8.95
CA ASN A 117 20.67 -19.61 8.23
C ASN A 117 19.90 -20.95 8.25
N ASN A 118 19.00 -21.17 9.22
CA ASN A 118 18.25 -22.42 9.36
C ASN A 118 17.01 -22.49 8.46
N TRP A 119 16.47 -21.34 8.04
CA TRP A 119 15.16 -21.27 7.39
C TRP A 119 15.12 -20.41 6.12
N CYS A 120 16.16 -19.60 5.88
CA CYS A 120 16.28 -18.75 4.71
C CYS A 120 16.54 -19.55 3.43
N ASP A 121 16.38 -18.89 2.29
CA ASP A 121 16.78 -19.41 1.00
C ASP A 121 18.30 -19.56 0.94
N ARG A 122 18.77 -20.76 0.57
CA ARG A 122 20.19 -21.08 0.41
C ARG A 122 20.81 -20.46 -0.85
N GLY A 123 19.99 -19.93 -1.75
CA GLY A 123 20.44 -19.16 -2.92
C GLY A 123 20.85 -17.72 -2.61
N ILE A 124 20.57 -17.20 -1.41
CA ILE A 124 20.99 -15.86 -0.98
C ILE A 124 22.41 -15.96 -0.39
N GLU A 125 23.25 -14.96 -0.68
CA GLU A 125 24.60 -14.92 -0.14
C GLU A 125 24.59 -14.91 1.39
N LYS A 126 25.50 -15.68 1.99
CA LYS A 126 25.57 -15.83 3.44
C LYS A 126 25.79 -14.49 4.15
N PHE A 127 26.62 -13.62 3.57
CA PHE A 127 26.88 -12.28 4.09
C PHE A 127 25.59 -11.44 4.16
N ASP A 128 24.78 -11.44 3.10
CA ASP A 128 23.49 -10.75 3.08
C ASP A 128 22.51 -11.27 4.14
N ILE A 129 22.50 -12.60 4.37
CA ILE A 129 21.66 -13.21 5.40
C ILE A 129 22.10 -12.78 6.79
N GLU A 130 23.41 -12.77 7.06
CA GLU A 130 23.96 -12.31 8.34
C GLU A 130 23.65 -10.82 8.58
N GLU A 131 23.79 -9.98 7.56
CA GLU A 131 23.43 -8.56 7.62
C GLU A 131 21.93 -8.36 7.91
N LYS A 132 21.05 -9.03 7.16
CA LYS A 132 19.60 -8.96 7.35
C LYS A 132 19.19 -9.46 8.73
N GLN A 133 19.81 -10.54 9.21
CA GLN A 133 19.58 -11.05 10.57
C GLN A 133 19.95 -10.01 11.63
N TYR A 134 21.10 -9.34 11.47
CA TYR A 134 21.54 -8.30 12.39
C TYR A 134 20.54 -7.13 12.45
N TYR A 135 20.14 -6.57 11.31
CA TYR A 135 19.19 -5.46 11.27
C TYR A 135 17.79 -5.87 11.75
N PHE A 136 17.35 -7.08 11.42
CA PHE A 136 16.09 -7.62 11.92
C PHE A 136 16.08 -7.68 13.45
N LYS A 137 17.09 -8.30 14.07
CA LYS A 137 17.21 -8.39 15.53
C LYS A 137 17.25 -7.02 16.20
N LYS A 138 18.05 -6.10 15.64
CA LYS A 138 18.15 -4.71 16.13
C LYS A 138 16.80 -3.99 16.05
N GLY A 139 16.09 -4.14 14.93
CA GLY A 139 14.77 -3.57 14.70
C GLY A 139 13.70 -4.13 15.63
N LEU A 140 13.66 -5.46 15.77
CA LEU A 140 12.73 -6.17 16.65
C LEU A 140 12.92 -5.75 18.11
N ARG A 141 14.17 -5.74 18.61
CA ARG A 141 14.46 -5.30 19.97
C ARG A 141 13.94 -3.88 20.26
N ARG A 142 14.09 -2.97 19.30
CA ARG A 142 13.53 -1.60 19.41
C ARG A 142 12.00 -1.60 19.49
N LYS A 143 11.32 -2.45 18.71
CA LYS A 143 9.85 -2.55 18.68
C LYS A 143 9.33 -3.15 19.98
N ILE A 144 9.92 -4.25 20.45
CA ILE A 144 9.56 -4.89 21.72
C ILE A 144 9.74 -3.94 22.91
N ARG A 145 10.85 -3.21 22.98
CA ARG A 145 11.08 -2.22 24.05
C ARG A 145 10.00 -1.12 24.10
N LYS A 146 9.44 -0.76 22.93
CA LYS A 146 8.37 0.25 22.81
C LYS A 146 6.97 -0.38 22.85
N SER A 147 6.85 -1.70 22.92
CA SER A 147 5.58 -2.39 22.89
C SER A 147 4.84 -2.24 24.22
N ASN A 148 3.54 -1.99 24.12
CA ASN A 148 2.62 -2.00 25.25
C ASN A 148 2.04 -3.40 25.52
N MET A 149 2.39 -4.41 24.71
CA MET A 149 1.94 -5.78 24.91
C MET A 149 2.55 -6.33 26.22
N PRO A 150 1.75 -6.80 27.19
CA PRO A 150 2.28 -7.38 28.42
C PRO A 150 3.03 -8.69 28.16
N ASP A 151 2.52 -9.50 27.22
CA ASP A 151 3.01 -10.87 27.00
C ASP A 151 4.48 -10.94 26.54
N VAL A 152 4.96 -9.93 25.82
CA VAL A 152 6.37 -9.84 25.39
C VAL A 152 7.33 -9.58 26.55
N LYS A 153 6.83 -9.18 27.72
CA LYS A 153 7.63 -8.88 28.92
C LYS A 153 7.70 -10.04 29.91
N TYR A 154 6.90 -11.09 29.72
CA TYR A 154 6.96 -12.26 30.59
C TYR A 154 8.21 -13.10 30.28
N GLU A 155 8.92 -13.50 31.33
CA GLU A 155 10.19 -14.22 31.22
C GLU A 155 10.05 -15.55 30.47
N HIS A 156 8.94 -16.29 30.67
CA HIS A 156 8.68 -17.55 29.97
C HIS A 156 8.46 -17.40 28.46
N ASN A 157 8.24 -16.16 27.98
CA ASN A 157 8.08 -15.84 26.56
C ASN A 157 9.36 -15.30 25.94
N GLN A 158 10.46 -15.21 26.68
CA GLN A 158 11.73 -14.65 26.23
C GLN A 158 12.83 -15.71 26.17
N ASP A 159 13.74 -15.54 25.21
CA ASP A 159 15.03 -16.24 25.23
C ASP A 159 16.04 -15.54 26.14
N LYS A 160 17.25 -16.11 26.22
CA LYS A 160 18.39 -15.57 26.99
C LYS A 160 18.80 -14.13 26.60
N ASP A 161 18.46 -13.69 25.38
CA ASP A 161 18.81 -12.39 24.83
C ASP A 161 17.60 -11.42 24.82
N SER A 162 16.54 -11.78 25.56
CA SER A 162 15.25 -11.08 25.71
C SER A 162 14.47 -10.94 24.41
N PHE A 163 14.68 -11.83 23.44
CA PHE A 163 13.82 -11.91 22.26
C PHE A 163 12.58 -12.74 22.55
N PRO A 164 11.40 -12.29 22.09
CA PRO A 164 10.17 -13.02 22.33
C PRO A 164 10.09 -14.28 21.46
N THR A 165 9.17 -15.17 21.79
CA THR A 165 8.74 -16.27 20.89
C THR A 165 8.27 -15.73 19.54
N ILE A 166 8.36 -16.54 18.48
CA ILE A 166 7.98 -16.12 17.13
C ILE A 166 6.54 -15.61 17.03
N TRP A 167 5.60 -16.20 17.79
CA TRP A 167 4.19 -15.82 17.78
C TRP A 167 4.01 -14.37 18.25
N LEU A 168 4.72 -13.99 19.30
CA LEU A 168 4.72 -12.61 19.80
C LEU A 168 5.61 -11.69 18.95
N ALA A 169 6.68 -12.24 18.36
CA ALA A 169 7.56 -11.49 17.49
C ALA A 169 6.80 -10.98 16.26
N THR A 170 6.03 -11.84 15.59
CA THR A 170 5.25 -11.50 14.39
C THR A 170 4.25 -10.39 14.64
N ASP A 171 3.63 -10.35 15.83
CA ASP A 171 2.66 -9.31 16.21
C ASP A 171 3.32 -7.93 16.37
N ALA A 172 4.60 -7.91 16.73
CA ALA A 172 5.37 -6.67 16.84
C ALA A 172 5.94 -6.18 15.50
N LEU A 173 5.87 -6.99 14.44
CA LEU A 173 6.39 -6.66 13.11
C LEU A 173 5.38 -5.84 12.31
N THR A 174 5.88 -4.91 11.51
CA THR A 174 5.07 -4.19 10.52
C THR A 174 4.89 -5.05 9.27
N PHE A 175 3.88 -4.75 8.45
CA PHE A 175 3.69 -5.37 7.14
C PHE A 175 4.99 -5.48 6.31
N GLY A 176 5.77 -4.40 6.23
CA GLY A 176 7.04 -4.39 5.50
C GLY A 176 8.10 -5.33 6.06
N ASP A 177 8.14 -5.53 7.38
CA ASP A 177 9.02 -6.53 8.00
C ASP A 177 8.58 -7.95 7.63
N LEU A 178 7.27 -8.23 7.60
CA LEU A 178 6.72 -9.54 7.22
C LEU A 178 7.03 -9.87 5.76
N VAL A 179 6.88 -8.90 4.85
CA VAL A 179 7.28 -9.05 3.44
C VAL A 179 8.77 -9.34 3.34
N SER A 180 9.61 -8.61 4.09
CA SER A 180 11.06 -8.83 4.11
C SER A 180 11.43 -10.23 4.60
N LEU A 181 10.72 -10.78 5.60
CA LEU A 181 10.91 -12.17 6.05
C LEU A 181 10.56 -13.17 4.95
N ILE A 182 9.41 -12.99 4.27
CA ILE A 182 8.99 -13.87 3.17
C ILE A 182 9.96 -13.84 2.00
N ASP A 183 10.53 -12.68 1.70
CA ASP A 183 11.49 -12.54 0.60
C ASP A 183 12.74 -13.41 0.81
N ILE A 184 13.21 -13.53 2.05
CA ILE A 184 14.38 -14.32 2.40
C ILE A 184 14.07 -15.76 2.84
N MET A 185 12.80 -16.10 3.08
CA MET A 185 12.40 -17.47 3.42
C MET A 185 12.74 -18.46 2.30
N SER A 186 13.09 -19.70 2.69
CA SER A 186 13.28 -20.78 1.73
C SER A 186 12.04 -20.98 0.84
N PRO A 187 12.22 -21.40 -0.43
CA PRO A 187 11.09 -21.64 -1.33
C PRO A 187 10.05 -22.61 -0.76
N ASN A 188 10.47 -23.58 0.05
CA ASN A 188 9.55 -24.52 0.70
C ASN A 188 8.67 -23.84 1.77
N ASN A 189 9.24 -22.95 2.58
CA ASN A 189 8.49 -22.22 3.59
C ASN A 189 7.48 -21.27 2.92
N VAL A 190 7.89 -20.53 1.89
CA VAL A 190 7.00 -19.64 1.14
C VAL A 190 5.86 -20.41 0.46
N ARG A 191 6.14 -21.58 -0.13
CA ARG A 191 5.10 -22.44 -0.72
C ARG A 191 4.05 -22.87 0.31
N GLN A 192 4.44 -23.14 1.55
CA GLN A 192 3.47 -23.53 2.58
C GLN A 192 2.56 -22.38 2.98
N ILE A 193 3.09 -21.15 3.07
CA ILE A 193 2.29 -19.95 3.29
C ILE A 193 1.37 -19.69 2.08
N ALA A 194 1.89 -19.80 0.86
CA ALA A 194 1.13 -19.53 -0.37
C ALA A 194 -0.09 -20.44 -0.55
N LYS A 195 -0.02 -21.69 -0.06
CA LYS A 195 -1.17 -22.62 -0.04
C LYS A 195 -2.38 -22.06 0.71
N LYS A 196 -2.20 -21.31 1.82
CA LYS A 196 -3.31 -20.67 2.55
C LYS A 196 -4.11 -19.73 1.64
N TYR A 197 -3.39 -19.02 0.77
CA TYR A 197 -3.93 -17.99 -0.12
C TYR A 197 -4.28 -18.50 -1.51
N ASP A 198 -4.17 -19.82 -1.76
CA ASP A 198 -4.50 -20.44 -3.05
C ASP A 198 -3.74 -19.77 -4.21
N CYS A 199 -2.43 -19.66 -4.04
CA CYS A 199 -1.48 -19.10 -5.01
C CYS A 199 -0.13 -19.81 -4.93
N ASN A 200 0.74 -19.56 -5.90
CA ASN A 200 2.12 -20.04 -5.87
C ASN A 200 3.06 -19.06 -5.15
N ALA A 201 4.30 -19.51 -4.86
CA ALA A 201 5.26 -18.72 -4.11
C ALA A 201 5.68 -17.41 -4.81
N GLN A 202 5.74 -17.42 -6.15
CA GLN A 202 6.11 -16.25 -6.95
C GLN A 202 4.99 -15.21 -6.95
N GLU A 203 3.74 -15.67 -7.11
CA GLU A 203 2.53 -14.85 -6.95
C GLU A 203 2.50 -14.21 -5.56
N LEU A 204 2.66 -14.99 -4.49
CA LEU A 204 2.62 -14.46 -3.13
C LEU A 204 3.67 -13.36 -2.91
N LYS A 205 4.94 -13.59 -3.29
CA LYS A 205 6.00 -12.57 -3.17
C LYS A 205 5.65 -11.31 -3.98
N SER A 206 5.20 -11.49 -5.23
CA SER A 206 4.79 -10.39 -6.11
C SER A 206 3.65 -9.56 -5.51
N TRP A 207 2.63 -10.24 -4.97
CA TRP A 207 1.45 -9.62 -4.39
C TRP A 207 1.76 -8.89 -3.11
N LEU A 208 2.53 -9.49 -2.20
CA LEU A 208 2.93 -8.85 -0.95
C LEU A 208 3.82 -7.61 -1.18
N GLY A 209 4.72 -7.65 -2.15
CA GLY A 209 5.49 -6.47 -2.55
C GLY A 209 4.60 -5.32 -3.05
N CYS A 210 3.61 -5.65 -3.88
CA CYS A 210 2.60 -4.69 -4.35
C CYS A 210 1.78 -4.10 -3.18
N LEU A 211 1.26 -4.94 -2.29
CA LEU A 211 0.46 -4.50 -1.15
C LEU A 211 1.28 -3.68 -0.15
N ASN A 212 2.57 -3.95 0.01
CA ASN A 212 3.45 -3.15 0.86
C ASN A 212 3.57 -1.71 0.32
N LEU A 213 3.73 -1.56 -1.00
CA LEU A 213 3.72 -0.24 -1.63
C LEU A 213 2.36 0.45 -1.44
N VAL A 214 1.25 -0.23 -1.74
CA VAL A 214 -0.10 0.33 -1.58
C VAL A 214 -0.37 0.75 -0.14
N ARG A 215 -0.02 -0.08 0.84
CA ARG A 215 -0.14 0.21 2.27
C ARG A 215 0.68 1.44 2.64
N ASN A 216 1.91 1.57 2.15
CA ASN A 216 2.75 2.73 2.44
C ASN A 216 2.19 4.01 1.82
N VAL A 217 1.71 3.96 0.57
CA VAL A 217 0.99 5.08 -0.07
C VAL A 217 -0.21 5.49 0.78
N CYS A 218 -0.98 4.51 1.28
CA CYS A 218 -2.10 4.75 2.17
C CYS A 218 -1.68 5.49 3.45
N CYS A 219 -0.65 5.01 4.13
CA CYS A 219 -0.17 5.57 5.41
C CYS A 219 0.54 6.91 5.27
N HIS A 220 1.16 7.20 4.12
CA HIS A 220 1.79 8.51 3.85
C HIS A 220 0.79 9.56 3.33
N ASN A 221 -0.50 9.22 3.25
CA ASN A 221 -1.54 10.08 2.71
C ASN A 221 -1.24 10.56 1.28
N SER A 222 -0.59 9.71 0.49
CA SER A 222 -0.27 10.00 -0.91
C SER A 222 -1.41 9.64 -1.85
N ASP A 223 -1.37 10.18 -3.07
CA ASP A 223 -2.34 9.88 -4.11
C ASP A 223 -2.29 8.39 -4.48
N LEU A 224 -3.37 7.67 -4.14
CA LEU A 224 -3.49 6.24 -4.38
C LEU A 224 -4.21 5.95 -5.70
N LEU A 225 -5.22 6.73 -6.07
CA LEU A 225 -5.98 6.55 -7.31
C LEU A 225 -5.06 6.52 -8.54
N ASP A 226 -4.04 7.38 -8.55
CA ASP A 226 -3.12 7.52 -9.68
C ASP A 226 -1.79 6.79 -9.48
N ILE A 227 -1.74 5.82 -8.57
CA ILE A 227 -0.56 4.97 -8.37
C ILE A 227 -0.19 4.23 -9.66
N LYS A 228 1.11 4.21 -9.97
CA LYS A 228 1.69 3.45 -11.09
C LYS A 228 2.78 2.51 -10.59
N PHE A 229 2.59 1.21 -10.81
CA PHE A 229 3.56 0.19 -10.41
C PHE A 229 4.74 0.17 -11.39
N LYS A 230 5.96 0.42 -10.88
CA LYS A 230 7.20 0.24 -11.67
C LYS A 230 7.48 -1.25 -11.93
N THR A 231 7.42 -2.05 -10.86
CA THR A 231 7.44 -3.51 -10.95
C THR A 231 6.00 -3.99 -11.00
N LYS A 232 5.54 -4.43 -12.18
CA LYS A 232 4.15 -4.87 -12.37
C LYS A 232 3.92 -6.17 -11.56
N PRO A 233 2.92 -6.20 -10.67
CA PRO A 233 2.57 -7.42 -9.98
C PRO A 233 1.96 -8.45 -10.94
N ILE A 234 2.09 -9.73 -10.60
CA ILE A 234 1.44 -10.82 -11.35
C ILE A 234 -0.08 -10.66 -11.19
N VAL A 235 -0.80 -10.55 -12.32
CA VAL A 235 -2.26 -10.48 -12.31
C VAL A 235 -2.83 -11.84 -11.93
N PRO A 236 -3.69 -11.93 -10.90
CA PRO A 236 -4.33 -13.20 -10.55
C PRO A 236 -5.14 -13.73 -11.74
N GLU A 237 -4.98 -15.01 -12.08
CA GLU A 237 -5.52 -15.62 -13.31
C GLU A 237 -7.01 -15.29 -13.55
N PHE A 238 -7.82 -15.42 -12.51
CA PHE A 238 -9.27 -15.21 -12.56
C PHE A 238 -9.68 -13.78 -12.97
N TYR A 239 -8.81 -12.79 -12.79
CA TYR A 239 -9.09 -11.37 -13.03
C TYR A 239 -8.34 -10.81 -14.25
N ARG A 240 -7.75 -11.65 -15.09
CA ARG A 240 -6.99 -11.18 -16.27
C ARG A 240 -7.85 -10.37 -17.24
N ASP A 241 -9.08 -10.79 -17.49
CA ASP A 241 -10.02 -10.09 -18.38
C ASP A 241 -10.59 -8.80 -17.77
N ASP A 242 -10.47 -8.65 -16.44
CA ASP A 242 -10.95 -7.50 -15.68
C ASP A 242 -9.88 -6.41 -15.52
N VAL A 243 -8.63 -6.72 -15.85
CA VAL A 243 -7.50 -5.79 -15.85
C VAL A 243 -7.23 -5.34 -17.28
N LEU A 244 -7.07 -4.03 -17.46
CA LEU A 244 -6.72 -3.47 -18.76
C LEU A 244 -5.41 -4.07 -19.27
N SER A 245 -5.42 -4.58 -20.49
CA SER A 245 -4.26 -5.16 -21.15
C SER A 245 -3.89 -4.38 -22.42
N TYR A 246 -2.60 -4.38 -22.71
CA TYR A 246 -1.99 -3.82 -23.91
C TYR A 246 -1.19 -4.92 -24.62
N LYS A 247 -0.66 -4.64 -25.81
CA LYS A 247 0.17 -5.59 -26.58
C LYS A 247 1.34 -6.16 -25.77
N ASP A 248 1.94 -5.34 -24.90
CA ASP A 248 3.11 -5.70 -24.09
C ASP A 248 2.76 -6.03 -22.62
N GLY A 249 1.53 -6.49 -22.38
CA GLY A 249 1.06 -6.97 -21.08
C GLY A 249 0.06 -6.02 -20.39
N PHE A 250 -0.13 -6.20 -19.08
CA PHE A 250 -1.19 -5.51 -18.34
C PHE A 250 -0.83 -4.06 -17.96
N SER A 251 -1.88 -3.28 -17.69
CA SER A 251 -1.78 -1.96 -17.04
C SER A 251 -1.02 -2.03 -15.73
N ASN A 252 -0.45 -0.91 -15.31
CA ASN A 252 0.24 -0.77 -14.03
C ASN A 252 -0.54 0.13 -13.05
N GLY A 253 -1.84 0.34 -13.28
CA GLY A 253 -2.73 1.07 -12.39
C GLY A 253 -3.21 0.27 -11.17
N ILE A 254 -3.97 0.94 -10.30
CA ILE A 254 -4.45 0.41 -9.02
C ILE A 254 -5.30 -0.88 -9.14
N ALA A 255 -5.98 -1.10 -10.27
CA ALA A 255 -6.87 -2.24 -10.46
C ALA A 255 -6.26 -3.60 -10.08
N ILE A 256 -4.98 -3.83 -10.42
CA ILE A 256 -4.32 -5.10 -10.08
C ILE A 256 -4.21 -5.28 -8.57
N ALA A 257 -3.85 -4.23 -7.83
CA ALA A 257 -3.78 -4.29 -6.37
C ALA A 257 -5.15 -4.60 -5.76
N ILE A 258 -6.22 -4.04 -6.31
CA ILE A 258 -7.59 -4.33 -5.85
C ILE A 258 -7.95 -5.80 -6.06
N PHE A 259 -7.68 -6.36 -7.24
CA PHE A 259 -7.96 -7.77 -7.49
C PHE A 259 -7.07 -8.72 -6.68
N ILE A 260 -5.83 -8.33 -6.36
CA ILE A 260 -4.98 -9.04 -5.41
C ILE A 260 -5.63 -9.03 -4.01
N ILE A 261 -6.07 -7.88 -3.52
CA ILE A 261 -6.76 -7.78 -2.22
C ILE A 261 -7.99 -8.68 -2.20
N VAL A 262 -8.83 -8.64 -3.25
CA VAL A 262 -10.03 -9.49 -3.34
C VAL A 262 -9.65 -10.98 -3.35
N LYS A 263 -8.64 -11.39 -4.14
CA LYS A 263 -8.16 -12.78 -4.18
C LYS A 263 -7.69 -13.28 -2.81
N LEU A 264 -6.91 -12.48 -2.09
CA LEU A 264 -6.40 -12.85 -0.76
C LEU A 264 -7.54 -12.88 0.27
N MET A 265 -8.39 -11.87 0.29
CA MET A 265 -9.50 -11.76 1.25
C MET A 265 -10.53 -12.88 1.07
N LYS A 266 -10.77 -13.38 -0.14
CA LYS A 266 -11.62 -14.58 -0.34
C LYS A 266 -11.13 -15.80 0.43
N ARG A 267 -9.84 -15.89 0.74
CA ARG A 267 -9.25 -16.98 1.52
C ARG A 267 -9.18 -16.69 3.02
N ILE A 268 -9.16 -15.41 3.39
CA ILE A 268 -9.06 -14.95 4.78
C ILE A 268 -10.45 -14.79 5.40
N ASN A 269 -11.32 -14.04 4.73
CA ASN A 269 -12.67 -13.73 5.13
C ASN A 269 -13.61 -13.70 3.91
N PRO A 270 -14.22 -14.84 3.54
CA PRO A 270 -15.11 -14.95 2.38
C PRO A 270 -16.35 -14.05 2.44
N SER A 271 -16.73 -13.57 3.63
CA SER A 271 -17.87 -12.66 3.83
C SER A 271 -17.47 -11.19 3.90
N TYR A 272 -16.20 -10.86 3.64
CA TYR A 272 -15.72 -9.48 3.64
C TYR A 272 -16.51 -8.61 2.65
N ASN A 273 -17.01 -7.47 3.14
CA ASN A 273 -17.83 -6.59 2.35
C ASN A 273 -16.99 -5.58 1.54
N PHE A 274 -16.90 -5.81 0.24
CA PHE A 274 -16.20 -4.93 -0.70
C PHE A 274 -17.00 -3.70 -1.18
N LYS A 275 -18.23 -3.50 -0.69
CA LYS A 275 -19.14 -2.46 -1.16
C LYS A 275 -18.50 -1.06 -1.15
N ASP A 276 -17.79 -0.69 -0.11
CA ASP A 276 -17.25 0.67 0.01
C ASP A 276 -16.04 0.93 -0.90
N ILE A 277 -15.19 -0.08 -1.09
CA ILE A 277 -14.12 -0.05 -2.10
C ILE A 277 -14.74 0.11 -3.49
N ARG A 278 -15.73 -0.73 -3.82
CA ARG A 278 -16.41 -0.72 -5.11
C ARG A 278 -17.12 0.60 -5.39
N ASN A 279 -17.84 1.14 -4.39
CA ASN A 279 -18.54 2.42 -4.49
C ASN A 279 -17.56 3.59 -4.66
N SER A 280 -16.37 3.51 -4.06
CA SER A 280 -15.33 4.52 -4.27
C SER A 280 -14.91 4.58 -5.73
N PHE A 281 -14.72 3.43 -6.38
CA PHE A 281 -14.41 3.37 -7.81
C PHE A 281 -15.57 3.89 -8.68
N TYR A 282 -16.82 3.47 -8.44
CA TYR A 282 -17.95 4.03 -9.20
C TYR A 282 -18.07 5.55 -9.08
N LYS A 283 -17.79 6.12 -7.90
CA LYS A 283 -17.80 7.58 -7.71
C LYS A 283 -16.69 8.30 -8.49
N VAL A 284 -15.55 7.65 -8.68
CA VAL A 284 -14.40 8.21 -9.41
C VAL A 284 -14.62 8.05 -10.91
N THR A 285 -15.07 6.88 -11.37
CA THR A 285 -15.27 6.60 -12.80
C THR A 285 -16.54 7.21 -13.38
N GLN A 286 -17.54 7.50 -12.55
CA GLN A 286 -18.83 8.08 -12.98
C GLN A 286 -19.46 7.31 -14.15
N ASP A 287 -19.33 5.98 -14.12
CA ASP A 287 -19.79 5.05 -15.15
C ASP A 287 -19.18 5.26 -16.55
N LYS A 288 -18.00 5.89 -16.64
CA LYS A 288 -17.24 6.06 -17.89
C LYS A 288 -16.06 5.10 -17.97
N ASP A 289 -15.94 4.39 -19.09
CA ASP A 289 -14.91 3.37 -19.32
C ASP A 289 -13.50 3.98 -19.43
N ASP A 290 -13.34 5.15 -20.05
CA ASP A 290 -12.06 5.87 -20.14
C ASP A 290 -11.46 6.18 -18.75
N LEU A 291 -12.30 6.57 -17.80
CA LEU A 291 -11.89 6.78 -16.41
C LEU A 291 -11.56 5.46 -15.70
N ALA A 292 -12.27 4.37 -15.99
CA ALA A 292 -11.95 3.06 -15.43
C ALA A 292 -10.61 2.52 -15.98
N GLU A 293 -10.36 2.71 -17.27
CA GLU A 293 -9.11 2.35 -17.95
C GLU A 293 -7.90 3.11 -17.39
N SER A 294 -8.05 4.39 -17.06
CA SER A 294 -6.97 5.19 -16.45
C SER A 294 -6.50 4.62 -15.09
N LEU A 295 -7.42 3.97 -14.35
CA LEU A 295 -7.16 3.26 -13.10
C LEU A 295 -6.67 1.81 -13.32
N GLY A 296 -6.68 1.33 -14.57
CA GLY A 296 -6.22 0.00 -14.98
C GLY A 296 -7.28 -1.09 -15.01
N PHE A 297 -8.57 -0.76 -14.85
CA PHE A 297 -9.67 -1.70 -15.07
C PHE A 297 -9.92 -1.84 -16.57
N SER A 298 -10.33 -3.03 -17.04
CA SER A 298 -10.66 -3.21 -18.46
C SER A 298 -11.94 -2.48 -18.89
N SER A 299 -12.83 -2.18 -17.94
CA SER A 299 -14.04 -1.36 -18.12
C SER A 299 -14.68 -1.05 -16.75
N VAL A 300 -15.71 -0.22 -16.72
CA VAL A 300 -16.57 -0.04 -15.54
C VAL A 300 -17.22 -1.36 -15.12
N LYS A 301 -17.50 -2.28 -16.06
CA LYS A 301 -18.07 -3.60 -15.72
C LYS A 301 -17.13 -4.42 -14.84
N ALA A 302 -15.81 -4.29 -15.02
CA ALA A 302 -14.80 -5.00 -14.24
C ALA A 302 -14.90 -4.70 -12.73
N ILE A 303 -15.33 -3.47 -12.37
CA ILE A 303 -15.52 -3.02 -10.98
C ILE A 303 -16.56 -3.88 -10.24
N LYS A 304 -17.50 -4.53 -10.95
CA LYS A 304 -18.48 -5.46 -10.35
C LYS A 304 -17.83 -6.70 -9.74
N TYR A 305 -16.63 -7.08 -10.18
CA TYR A 305 -15.90 -8.24 -9.68
C TYR A 305 -15.09 -7.97 -8.42
N ILE A 306 -15.14 -6.73 -7.90
CA ILE A 306 -14.74 -6.41 -6.53
C ILE A 306 -15.84 -6.92 -5.58
N ARG A 307 -15.83 -8.24 -5.36
CA ARG A 307 -16.77 -9.02 -4.54
C ARG A 307 -16.10 -10.28 -4.02
#